data_AF-A0A8T0QTJ7-F1
#
_entry.id   AF-A0A8T0QTJ7-F1
#
_cell.length_a   1.000
_cell.length_b   1.000
_cell.length_c   1.000
_cell.angle_alpha   90.00
_cell.angle_beta   90.00
_cell.angle_gamma   90.00
#
_symmetry.space_group_name_H-M   'P 1'
#
loop_
_entity.id
_entity.type
_entity.pdbx_description
1 polymer ?
#
loop_
_entity_poly.entity_id
_entity_poly.type
_entity_poly.pdbx_seq_one_letter_code
_entity_poly.pdbx_strand_id
1 'polypeptide(L)'
;MEGPSILHCNEQKTGLVQRVVDELFVCLRSSASTWTVKLSMVEIYLEKVRDLLDLSKDNLQIKESKTQGIYISGSTEISIVNSSDALENLSVSVLEFYSECLSLCRYEFIFACLSKLQQGIANRAVGETQMNLASSRSHCLYIFSVQHGSTSDERVKAGKIILVDLAGSEKVEKTGAEGRVLDEAKTINKSLSALGNVINALTTGKQNHVPFRDSKLTRILQDALGGNSRAALLCCCSPSPSNAPESLSTLRFGTRTKLIKASPKSIPEVVDNAKKPILGTHDQDDLRDRILNKLRLSLKEEDVDLLEELFLQEGIIFDPNSITDIDSACQDTASEEISLLMQAVEELKGTVEELADENQKLRRELEVAREIAAQAQLAAAAGAAAARSRTLLDFVPAPLLRPFGFVPD
;
A
#
# COMPACT_ATOMS: atom_id res chain seq x y z
N MET A 1 -4.78 -2.02 -0.04
CA MET A 1 -3.62 -2.93 0.14
C MET A 1 -4.02 -4.41 0.14
N GLU A 2 -4.94 -4.84 1.00
CA GLU A 2 -5.27 -6.27 1.21
C GLU A 2 -6.36 -6.79 0.25
N GLY A 3 -7.22 -5.90 -0.25
CA GLY A 3 -8.47 -6.29 -0.92
C GLY A 3 -9.56 -6.62 0.10
N PRO A 4 -10.73 -7.13 -0.33
CA PRO A 4 -11.82 -7.50 0.58
C PRO A 4 -11.47 -8.63 1.56
N SER A 5 -10.53 -9.51 1.19
CA SER A 5 -10.07 -10.63 2.00
C SER A 5 -8.73 -11.13 1.50
N ILE A 6 -7.77 -11.35 2.38
CA ILE A 6 -6.44 -11.85 1.97
C ILE A 6 -6.43 -13.36 1.64
N LEU A 7 -7.47 -14.11 2.07
CA LEU A 7 -7.59 -15.56 1.82
C LEU A 7 -8.62 -15.91 0.74
N HIS A 8 -9.68 -15.13 0.62
CA HIS A 8 -10.86 -15.48 -0.19
C HIS A 8 -11.24 -14.33 -1.11
N CYS A 9 -10.44 -14.13 -2.16
CA CYS A 9 -10.73 -13.11 -3.17
C CYS A 9 -10.88 -13.70 -4.57
N ASN A 10 -11.88 -13.20 -5.28
CA ASN A 10 -11.92 -13.24 -6.73
C ASN A 10 -10.66 -12.54 -7.28
N GLU A 11 -10.01 -13.11 -8.29
CA GLU A 11 -8.80 -12.57 -8.93
C GLU A 11 -8.86 -11.08 -9.27
N GLN A 12 -10.05 -10.56 -9.61
CA GLN A 12 -10.26 -9.13 -9.91
C GLN A 12 -10.22 -8.22 -8.67
N LYS A 13 -10.49 -8.77 -7.48
CA LYS A 13 -10.55 -8.02 -6.21
C LYS A 13 -9.34 -8.29 -5.30
N THR A 14 -8.44 -9.18 -5.71
CA THR A 14 -7.21 -9.49 -4.98
C THR A 14 -6.33 -8.26 -4.81
N GLY A 15 -5.98 -7.95 -3.55
CA GLY A 15 -5.11 -6.83 -3.20
C GLY A 15 -3.64 -7.06 -3.56
N LEU A 16 -2.82 -6.02 -3.37
CA LEU A 16 -1.39 -6.04 -3.68
C LEU A 16 -0.63 -7.05 -2.82
N VAL A 17 -0.94 -7.14 -1.53
CA VAL A 17 -0.24 -8.03 -0.59
C VAL A 17 -0.33 -9.49 -1.05
N GLN A 18 -1.54 -9.96 -1.38
CA GLN A 18 -1.74 -11.33 -1.87
C GLN A 18 -1.02 -11.56 -3.20
N ARG A 19 -1.10 -10.61 -4.16
CA ARG A 19 -0.38 -10.73 -5.44
C ARG A 19 1.13 -10.83 -5.27
N VAL A 20 1.71 -10.05 -4.35
CA VAL A 20 3.14 -10.09 -4.05
C VAL A 20 3.52 -11.43 -3.42
N VAL A 21 2.72 -11.95 -2.49
CA VAL A 21 2.95 -13.26 -1.89
C VAL A 21 2.87 -14.37 -2.94
N ASP A 22 1.83 -14.36 -3.78
CA ASP A 22 1.64 -15.33 -4.86
C ASP A 22 2.86 -15.34 -5.80
N GLU A 23 3.25 -14.16 -6.29
CA GLU A 23 4.36 -14.01 -7.22
C GLU A 23 5.72 -14.33 -6.59
N LEU A 24 5.93 -13.98 -5.31
CA LEU A 24 7.14 -14.30 -4.56
C LEU A 24 7.37 -15.82 -4.52
N PHE A 25 6.35 -16.60 -4.13
CA PHE A 25 6.50 -18.05 -4.04
C PHE A 25 6.53 -18.73 -5.41
N VAL A 26 5.91 -18.13 -6.45
CA VAL A 26 6.09 -18.56 -7.84
C VAL A 26 7.55 -18.38 -8.28
N CYS A 27 8.16 -17.22 -8.01
CA CYS A 27 9.56 -16.94 -8.33
C CYS A 27 10.53 -17.83 -7.57
N LEU A 28 10.26 -18.14 -6.29
CA LEU A 28 11.14 -19.00 -5.49
C LEU A 28 11.11 -20.46 -5.95
N ARG A 29 9.98 -20.94 -6.48
CA ARG A 29 9.87 -22.30 -7.02
C ARG A 29 10.69 -22.53 -8.28
N SER A 30 10.85 -21.52 -9.14
CA SER A 30 11.59 -21.67 -10.41
C SER A 30 13.09 -21.93 -10.19
N SER A 31 13.55 -21.84 -8.95
CA SER A 31 14.93 -22.06 -8.55
C SER A 31 15.13 -23.44 -7.91
N ALA A 32 16.20 -24.15 -8.30
CA ALA A 32 16.53 -25.47 -7.77
C ALA A 32 17.22 -25.43 -6.37
N SER A 33 17.31 -24.26 -5.74
CA SER A 33 18.06 -24.04 -4.51
C SER A 33 17.16 -23.92 -3.28
N THR A 34 17.72 -24.10 -2.10
CA THR A 34 17.05 -23.84 -0.83
C THR A 34 16.75 -22.35 -0.67
N TRP A 35 15.60 -22.06 -0.05
CA TRP A 35 15.19 -20.70 0.27
C TRP A 35 14.48 -20.64 1.62
N THR A 36 14.54 -19.46 2.22
CA THR A 36 13.84 -19.12 3.45
C THR A 36 13.16 -17.77 3.27
N VAL A 37 11.87 -17.71 3.56
CA VAL A 37 11.10 -16.47 3.63
C VAL A 37 10.75 -16.23 5.09
N LYS A 38 11.21 -15.12 5.64
CA LYS A 38 10.82 -14.65 6.97
C LYS A 38 9.80 -13.54 6.83
N LEU A 39 8.63 -13.76 7.42
CA LEU A 39 7.54 -12.79 7.46
C LEU A 39 7.53 -12.06 8.80
N SER A 40 7.43 -10.74 8.76
CA SER A 40 7.09 -9.89 9.90
C SER A 40 5.99 -8.90 9.52
N MET A 41 5.15 -8.53 10.48
CA MET A 41 4.08 -7.55 10.27
C MET A 41 4.02 -6.62 11.47
N VAL A 42 4.14 -5.32 11.23
CA VAL A 42 4.17 -4.31 12.30
C VAL A 42 3.24 -3.15 11.97
N GLU A 43 2.76 -2.51 13.02
CA GLU A 43 1.99 -1.27 12.94
C GLU A 43 2.79 -0.12 13.56
N ILE A 44 2.76 1.05 12.93
CA ILE A 44 3.22 2.31 13.53
C ILE A 44 2.00 3.14 13.83
N TYR A 45 1.72 3.31 15.11
CA TYR A 45 0.61 4.14 15.61
C TYR A 45 1.13 5.02 16.73
N LEU A 46 0.92 6.33 16.61
CA LEU A 46 1.42 7.34 17.55
C LEU A 46 2.91 7.21 17.87
N GLU A 47 3.73 7.01 16.82
CA GLU A 47 5.20 6.82 16.92
C GLU A 47 5.63 5.62 17.78
N LYS A 48 4.72 4.69 18.08
CA LYS A 48 5.02 3.38 18.68
C LYS A 48 4.95 2.30 17.60
N VAL A 49 5.92 1.39 17.63
CA VAL A 49 5.98 0.24 16.72
C VAL A 49 5.43 -0.98 17.43
N ARG A 50 4.28 -1.47 17.01
CA ARG A 50 3.62 -2.66 17.58
C ARG A 50 3.83 -3.86 16.68
N ASP A 51 4.09 -5.02 17.27
CA ASP A 51 4.13 -6.28 16.55
C ASP A 51 2.70 -6.82 16.35
N LEU A 52 2.30 -7.02 15.10
CA LEU A 52 0.96 -7.53 14.77
C LEU A 52 0.90 -9.06 14.79
N LEU A 53 2.03 -9.77 14.87
CA LEU A 53 2.08 -11.22 15.00
C LEU A 53 2.25 -11.67 16.47
N ASP A 54 2.69 -10.77 17.34
CA ASP A 54 2.78 -10.98 18.80
C ASP A 54 2.40 -9.70 19.57
N LEU A 55 1.13 -9.59 19.96
CA LEU A 55 0.58 -8.41 20.62
C LEU A 55 1.19 -8.12 22.01
N SER A 56 1.97 -9.05 22.58
CA SER A 56 2.70 -8.77 23.83
C SER A 56 3.87 -7.81 23.64
N LYS A 57 4.33 -7.64 22.39
CA LYS A 57 5.45 -6.79 22.01
C LYS A 57 4.96 -5.46 21.46
N ASP A 58 5.04 -4.44 22.30
CA ASP A 58 4.71 -3.06 21.93
C ASP A 58 5.94 -2.15 21.98
N ASN A 59 5.89 -1.06 21.21
CA ASN A 59 6.93 -0.04 21.12
C ASN A 59 8.35 -0.57 20.82
N LEU A 60 8.45 -1.42 19.80
CA LEU A 60 9.71 -1.97 19.32
C LEU A 60 10.70 -0.89 18.84
N GLN A 61 11.99 -1.20 18.98
CA GLN A 61 13.07 -0.26 18.63
C GLN A 61 13.57 -0.47 17.20
N ILE A 62 13.76 0.62 16.47
CA ILE A 62 14.38 0.61 15.15
C ILE A 62 15.89 0.76 15.31
N LYS A 63 16.63 -0.15 14.70
CA LYS A 63 18.09 -0.21 14.71
C LYS A 63 18.65 -0.29 13.30
N GLU A 64 19.94 -0.04 13.19
CA GLU A 64 20.69 -0.08 11.95
C GLU A 64 21.86 -1.06 12.10
N SER A 65 22.08 -1.90 11.09
CA SER A 65 23.21 -2.82 11.00
C SER A 65 23.90 -2.66 9.65
N LYS A 66 25.23 -2.81 9.64
CA LYS A 66 26.02 -2.78 8.40
C LYS A 66 25.60 -3.88 7.42
N THR A 67 25.11 -5.02 7.92
CA THR A 67 24.75 -6.20 7.11
C THR A 67 23.28 -6.23 6.73
N GLN A 68 22.38 -5.82 7.63
CA GLN A 68 20.92 -5.94 7.46
C GLN A 68 20.22 -4.63 7.09
N GLY A 69 20.97 -3.51 7.07
CA GLY A 69 20.41 -2.17 6.92
C GLY A 69 19.55 -1.79 8.12
N ILE A 70 18.45 -1.08 7.86
CA ILE A 70 17.47 -0.78 8.91
C ILE A 70 16.62 -2.01 9.23
N TYR A 71 16.44 -2.29 10.53
CA TYR A 71 15.62 -3.39 11.03
C TYR A 71 14.91 -3.04 12.34
N ILE A 72 13.88 -3.81 12.67
CA ILE A 72 13.08 -3.65 13.89
C ILE A 72 13.56 -4.70 14.90
N SER A 73 14.18 -4.25 15.98
CA SER A 73 14.74 -5.14 17.00
C SER A 73 13.63 -5.78 17.81
N GLY A 74 13.58 -7.11 17.80
CA GLY A 74 12.64 -7.90 18.61
C GLY A 74 11.30 -8.18 17.93
N SER A 75 11.09 -7.72 16.69
CA SER A 75 9.92 -8.09 15.90
C SER A 75 9.88 -9.59 15.66
N THR A 76 8.69 -10.17 15.72
CA THR A 76 8.44 -11.58 15.42
C THR A 76 8.69 -11.83 13.94
N GLU A 77 9.50 -12.85 13.64
CA GLU A 77 9.79 -13.32 12.29
C GLU A 77 9.29 -14.77 12.16
N ILE A 78 8.27 -14.98 11.34
CA ILE A 78 7.77 -16.32 11.03
C ILE A 78 8.51 -16.84 9.81
N SER A 79 9.29 -17.90 9.99
CA SER A 79 10.06 -18.53 8.91
C SER A 79 9.22 -19.55 8.14
N ILE A 80 9.20 -19.41 6.82
CA ILE A 80 8.62 -20.35 5.85
C ILE A 80 9.77 -20.83 4.98
N VAL A 81 10.00 -22.14 4.95
CA VAL A 81 11.19 -22.75 4.34
C VAL A 81 10.79 -23.92 3.44
N ASN A 82 11.58 -24.20 2.41
CA ASN A 82 11.32 -25.30 1.45
C ASN A 82 12.14 -26.58 1.70
N SER A 83 12.96 -26.62 2.75
CA SER A 83 13.76 -27.81 3.07
C SER A 83 12.87 -28.99 3.47
N SER A 84 13.29 -30.21 3.09
CA SER A 84 12.62 -31.47 3.42
C SER A 84 12.25 -31.60 4.90
N ASP A 85 13.12 -31.12 5.80
CA ASP A 85 12.98 -31.24 7.25
C ASP A 85 11.88 -30.34 7.84
N ALA A 86 11.39 -29.37 7.06
CA ALA A 86 10.34 -28.45 7.49
C ALA A 86 8.93 -28.96 7.17
N LEU A 87 8.81 -29.89 6.21
CA LEU A 87 7.55 -30.54 5.89
C LEU A 87 7.06 -31.41 7.07
N GLU A 88 7.98 -31.89 7.93
CA GLU A 88 7.66 -32.65 9.15
C GLU A 88 7.13 -31.78 10.31
N ASN A 89 7.39 -30.47 10.30
CA ASN A 89 6.99 -29.54 11.38
C ASN A 89 5.68 -28.80 11.10
N LEU A 90 5.10 -28.97 9.90
CA LEU A 90 3.74 -28.51 9.63
C LEU A 90 2.78 -29.52 10.25
N SER A 91 2.28 -29.22 11.44
CA SER A 91 1.33 -30.05 12.19
C SER A 91 0.28 -30.68 11.26
N VAL A 92 0.25 -32.01 11.27
CA VAL A 92 -0.63 -32.94 10.55
C VAL A 92 -2.08 -32.84 11.04
N SER A 93 -2.66 -31.64 11.08
CA SER A 93 -4.07 -31.40 11.41
C SER A 93 -4.86 -30.76 10.28
N VAL A 94 -4.25 -30.62 9.08
CA VAL A 94 -4.92 -30.13 7.86
C VAL A 94 -4.91 -31.20 6.74
N LEU A 95 -4.25 -32.34 6.95
CA LEU A 95 -3.96 -33.32 5.89
C LEU A 95 -4.96 -34.50 5.76
N GLU A 96 -6.17 -34.42 6.32
CA GLU A 96 -7.17 -35.49 6.13
C GLU A 96 -8.26 -35.18 5.08
N PHE A 97 -8.12 -34.16 4.21
CA PHE A 97 -9.19 -33.85 3.25
C PHE A 97 -8.84 -33.75 1.76
N TYR A 98 -7.57 -33.79 1.33
CA TYR A 98 -7.27 -33.59 -0.11
C TYR A 98 -6.18 -34.54 -0.63
N SER A 99 -6.60 -35.75 -1.00
CA SER A 99 -5.82 -36.71 -1.78
C SER A 99 -6.09 -36.52 -3.27
N GLU A 100 -5.24 -35.73 -3.95
CA GLU A 100 -4.87 -35.80 -5.38
C GLU A 100 -4.48 -34.40 -5.89
N CYS A 101 -3.18 -34.05 -5.84
CA CYS A 101 -2.54 -33.16 -6.83
C CYS A 101 -1.11 -32.75 -6.43
N LEU A 102 -0.15 -32.91 -7.34
CA LEU A 102 1.12 -32.17 -7.33
C LEU A 102 0.95 -30.62 -7.43
N SER A 103 -0.29 -30.13 -7.57
CA SER A 103 -0.70 -28.73 -7.43
C SER A 103 -0.75 -28.23 -5.96
N LEU A 104 -0.83 -29.13 -4.97
CA LEU A 104 -1.02 -28.78 -3.55
C LEU A 104 0.20 -28.10 -2.88
N CYS A 105 1.43 -28.47 -3.23
CA CYS A 105 2.64 -27.78 -2.72
C CYS A 105 2.71 -26.29 -3.12
N ARG A 106 1.89 -25.84 -4.10
CA ARG A 106 1.77 -24.41 -4.47
C ARG A 106 1.03 -23.64 -3.40
N TYR A 107 0.02 -24.26 -2.84
CA TYR A 107 -0.87 -23.62 -1.89
C TYR A 107 -0.31 -23.66 -0.47
N GLU A 108 0.50 -24.64 -0.09
CA GLU A 108 0.94 -24.77 1.31
C GLU A 108 1.76 -23.57 1.80
N PHE A 109 2.84 -23.17 1.10
CA PHE A 109 3.66 -22.03 1.52
C PHE A 109 2.94 -20.69 1.39
N ILE A 110 2.19 -20.51 0.29
CA ILE A 110 1.36 -19.32 0.07
C ILE A 110 0.31 -19.21 1.18
N PHE A 111 -0.43 -20.28 1.45
CA PHE A 111 -1.47 -20.32 2.47
C PHE A 111 -0.90 -20.12 3.87
N ALA A 112 0.23 -20.75 4.21
CA ALA A 112 0.91 -20.53 5.49
C ALA A 112 1.29 -19.05 5.67
N CYS A 113 1.80 -18.41 4.62
CA CYS A 113 2.11 -16.98 4.63
C CYS A 113 0.85 -16.12 4.79
N LEU A 114 -0.15 -16.30 3.92
CA LEU A 114 -1.38 -15.51 3.93
C LEU A 114 -2.19 -15.71 5.22
N SER A 115 -2.17 -16.90 5.82
CA SER A 115 -2.82 -17.19 7.10
C SER A 115 -2.20 -16.38 8.25
N LYS A 116 -0.87 -16.28 8.29
CA LYS A 116 -0.17 -15.44 9.29
C LYS A 116 -0.41 -13.96 9.06
N LEU A 117 -0.47 -13.52 7.80
CA LEU A 117 -0.87 -12.15 7.47
C LEU A 117 -2.32 -11.87 7.91
N GLN A 118 -3.25 -12.78 7.67
CA GLN A 118 -4.64 -12.64 8.12
C GLN A 118 -4.72 -12.49 9.65
N GLN A 119 -3.92 -13.25 10.40
CA GLN A 119 -3.82 -13.11 11.85
C GLN A 119 -3.38 -11.68 12.24
N GLY A 120 -2.34 -11.15 11.58
CA GLY A 120 -1.88 -9.78 11.82
C GLY A 120 -2.91 -8.71 11.45
N ILE A 121 -3.66 -8.90 10.36
CA ILE A 121 -4.78 -8.02 9.96
C ILE A 121 -5.89 -8.04 11.01
N ALA A 122 -6.26 -9.22 11.51
CA ALA A 122 -7.25 -9.34 12.58
C ALA A 122 -6.79 -8.64 13.86
N ASN A 123 -5.52 -8.80 14.23
CA ASN A 123 -4.92 -8.13 15.37
C ASN A 123 -4.92 -6.60 15.23
N ARG A 124 -4.64 -6.08 14.01
CA ARG A 124 -4.76 -4.64 13.68
C ARG A 124 -6.20 -4.16 13.89
N ALA A 125 -7.19 -4.86 13.34
CA ALA A 125 -8.62 -4.52 13.48
C ALA A 125 -9.11 -4.55 14.95
N VAL A 126 -8.61 -5.48 15.76
CA VAL A 126 -8.89 -5.50 17.21
C VAL A 126 -8.33 -4.26 17.88
N GLY A 127 -7.10 -3.84 17.53
CA GLY A 127 -6.51 -2.60 18.01
C GLY A 127 -7.36 -1.35 17.70
N GLU A 128 -7.93 -1.28 16.49
CA GLU A 128 -8.81 -0.19 16.04
C GLU A 128 -10.09 -0.09 16.88
N THR A 129 -10.74 -1.23 17.17
CA THR A 129 -11.98 -1.26 17.97
C THR A 129 -11.76 -0.95 19.45
N GLN A 130 -10.62 -1.35 20.02
CA GLN A 130 -10.29 -1.09 21.43
C GLN A 130 -9.86 0.35 21.69
N MET A 131 -9.36 1.07 20.68
CA MET A 131 -8.83 2.43 20.82
C MET A 131 -9.69 3.53 20.14
N ASN A 132 -10.92 3.21 19.70
CA ASN A 132 -11.86 4.16 19.07
C ASN A 132 -11.26 4.90 17.86
N LEU A 133 -10.63 4.20 16.92
CA LEU A 133 -10.03 4.88 15.77
C LEU A 133 -9.79 3.99 14.54
N ALA A 134 -10.25 4.49 13.38
CA ALA A 134 -10.20 3.81 12.10
C ALA A 134 -8.77 3.53 11.58
N SER A 135 -8.64 2.46 10.78
CA SER A 135 -7.43 2.03 10.05
C SER A 135 -6.69 3.13 9.27
N SER A 136 -7.34 4.26 8.96
CA SER A 136 -6.76 5.40 8.26
C SER A 136 -5.67 6.14 9.04
N ARG A 137 -5.43 5.77 10.29
CA ARG A 137 -4.64 6.56 11.23
C ARG A 137 -3.40 5.83 11.77
N SER A 138 -3.11 4.64 11.27
CA SER A 138 -1.86 3.92 11.54
C SER A 138 -1.19 3.51 10.23
N HIS A 139 0.13 3.32 10.26
CA HIS A 139 0.87 2.76 9.13
C HIS A 139 1.06 1.27 9.37
N CYS A 140 0.77 0.44 8.37
CA CYS A 140 0.99 -1.00 8.46
C CYS A 140 2.10 -1.44 7.51
N LEU A 141 3.04 -2.23 8.01
CA LEU A 141 4.19 -2.71 7.26
C LEU A 141 4.18 -4.23 7.20
N TYR A 142 4.23 -4.77 5.99
CA TYR A 142 4.42 -6.19 5.70
C TYR A 142 5.86 -6.38 5.23
N ILE A 143 6.65 -7.11 6.00
CA ILE A 143 8.09 -7.25 5.77
C ILE A 143 8.38 -8.71 5.42
N PHE A 144 8.90 -8.93 4.22
CA PHE A 144 9.35 -10.23 3.74
C PHE A 144 10.86 -10.20 3.55
N SER A 145 11.60 -10.94 4.37
CA SER A 145 13.03 -11.15 4.17
C SER A 145 13.24 -12.50 3.49
N VAL A 146 13.88 -12.49 2.33
CA VAL A 146 14.05 -13.65 1.46
C VAL A 146 15.53 -14.00 1.40
N GLN A 147 15.87 -15.22 1.78
CA GLN A 147 17.20 -15.81 1.58
C GLN A 147 17.09 -16.92 0.54
N HIS A 148 18.03 -16.94 -0.40
CA HIS A 148 18.05 -17.88 -1.51
C HIS A 148 19.48 -18.32 -1.80
N GLY A 149 19.72 -19.64 -1.82
CA GLY A 149 21.04 -20.24 -2.06
C GLY A 149 21.21 -21.53 -1.26
N SER A 150 22.10 -22.41 -1.73
CA SER A 150 22.43 -23.64 -1.01
C SER A 150 23.42 -23.33 0.11
N THR A 151 23.23 -23.90 1.30
CA THR A 151 24.24 -23.84 2.38
C THR A 151 25.59 -24.43 1.95
N SER A 152 25.61 -25.26 0.88
CA SER A 152 26.82 -25.87 0.32
C SER A 152 27.58 -24.98 -0.67
N ASP A 153 26.90 -24.08 -1.37
CA ASP A 153 27.51 -23.11 -2.28
C ASP A 153 27.59 -21.79 -1.51
N GLU A 154 28.79 -21.30 -1.21
CA GLU A 154 29.06 -20.11 -0.37
C GLU A 154 28.44 -18.76 -0.87
N ARG A 155 27.46 -18.80 -1.78
CA ARG A 155 26.75 -17.66 -2.35
C ARG A 155 25.28 -17.68 -1.95
N VAL A 156 25.00 -17.30 -0.71
CA VAL A 156 23.64 -16.98 -0.27
C VAL A 156 23.31 -15.55 -0.71
N LYS A 157 22.18 -15.39 -1.40
CA LYS A 157 21.61 -14.09 -1.77
C LYS A 157 20.50 -13.75 -0.79
N ALA A 158 20.48 -12.51 -0.33
CA ALA A 158 19.40 -11.98 0.51
C ALA A 158 18.70 -10.81 -0.18
N GLY A 159 17.39 -10.71 0.05
CA GLY A 159 16.55 -9.61 -0.39
C GLY A 159 15.48 -9.30 0.66
N LYS A 160 14.98 -8.06 0.65
CA LYS A 160 13.93 -7.60 1.56
C LYS A 160 12.85 -6.89 0.74
N ILE A 161 11.60 -7.32 0.89
CA ILE A 161 10.43 -6.65 0.32
C ILE A 161 9.65 -6.06 1.50
N ILE A 162 9.40 -4.75 1.45
CA ILE A 162 8.59 -4.06 2.44
C ILE A 162 7.39 -3.46 1.71
N LEU A 163 6.19 -3.92 2.04
CA LEU A 163 4.95 -3.31 1.60
C LEU A 163 4.45 -2.41 2.73
N VAL A 164 4.12 -1.16 2.41
CA VAL A 164 3.76 -0.15 3.40
C VAL A 164 2.39 0.41 3.04
N ASP A 165 1.43 0.20 3.93
CA ASP A 165 0.12 0.85 3.91
C ASP A 165 0.20 2.09 4.79
N LEU A 166 0.30 3.27 4.17
CA LEU A 166 0.43 4.54 4.90
C LEU A 166 -0.92 4.99 5.45
N ALA A 167 -0.89 5.67 6.59
CA ALA A 167 -2.02 6.43 7.09
C ALA A 167 -2.48 7.49 6.09
N GLY A 168 -3.72 7.94 6.23
CA GLY A 168 -4.35 8.97 5.41
C GLY A 168 -3.54 10.27 5.40
N SER A 169 -3.37 10.86 4.22
CA SER A 169 -2.60 12.10 4.02
C SER A 169 -3.42 13.37 4.20
N GLU A 170 -4.70 13.25 4.55
CA GLU A 170 -5.60 14.37 4.72
C GLU A 170 -5.18 15.31 5.86
N LYS A 171 -5.46 16.60 5.68
CA LYS A 171 -5.21 17.60 6.71
C LYS A 171 -6.19 17.44 7.87
N VAL A 172 -5.64 17.42 9.10
CA VAL A 172 -6.41 17.35 10.35
C VAL A 172 -7.49 18.43 10.43
N GLU A 173 -7.23 19.63 9.90
CA GLU A 173 -8.16 20.77 9.90
C GLU A 173 -9.52 20.45 9.24
N LYS A 174 -9.55 19.53 8.26
CA LYS A 174 -10.80 19.12 7.59
C LYS A 174 -11.61 18.08 8.35
N THR A 175 -11.01 17.47 9.38
CA THR A 175 -11.64 16.36 10.11
C THR A 175 -12.60 16.82 11.21
N GLY A 176 -12.59 18.11 11.56
CA GLY A 176 -13.39 18.64 12.67
C GLY A 176 -13.02 18.04 14.03
N ALA A 177 -11.83 17.44 14.16
CA ALA A 177 -11.39 16.78 15.38
C ALA A 177 -11.06 17.80 16.49
N GLU A 178 -11.56 17.55 17.70
CA GLU A 178 -11.33 18.38 18.89
C GLU A 178 -10.71 17.57 20.05
N GLY A 179 -10.06 18.26 20.97
CA GLY A 179 -9.50 17.65 22.19
C GLY A 179 -8.49 16.53 21.92
N ARG A 180 -8.67 15.37 22.58
CA ARG A 180 -7.73 14.24 22.47
C ARG A 180 -7.60 13.69 21.05
N VAL A 181 -8.68 13.73 20.26
CA VAL A 181 -8.69 13.27 18.86
C VAL A 181 -7.84 14.18 17.97
N LEU A 182 -7.78 15.48 18.30
CA LEU A 182 -6.92 16.43 17.60
C LEU A 182 -5.43 16.17 17.86
N ASP A 183 -5.05 15.91 19.11
CA ASP A 183 -3.65 15.62 19.49
C ASP A 183 -3.15 14.31 18.88
N GLU A 184 -4.04 13.34 18.81
CA GLU A 184 -3.83 12.08 18.10
C GLU A 184 -3.62 12.30 16.60
N ALA A 185 -4.54 13.02 15.95
CA ALA A 185 -4.45 13.33 14.52
C ALA A 185 -3.20 14.15 14.17
N LYS A 186 -2.77 15.07 15.04
CA LYS A 186 -1.49 15.78 14.90
C LYS A 186 -0.30 14.81 14.93
N THR A 187 -0.32 13.85 15.85
CA THR A 187 0.77 12.86 15.99
C THR A 187 0.81 11.91 14.80
N ILE A 188 -0.32 11.56 14.21
CA ILE A 188 -0.39 10.74 12.99
C ILE A 188 0.17 11.53 11.79
N ASN A 189 -0.21 12.80 11.67
CA ASN A 189 0.31 13.65 10.61
C ASN A 189 1.79 14.01 10.81
N LYS A 190 2.35 13.83 12.02
CA LYS A 190 3.79 13.96 12.26
C LYS A 190 4.60 13.02 11.36
N SER A 191 4.22 11.75 11.26
CA SER A 191 5.00 10.77 10.47
C SER A 191 4.98 11.10 8.97
N LEU A 192 3.85 11.56 8.45
CA LEU A 192 3.71 11.96 7.04
C LEU A 192 4.35 13.32 6.75
N SER A 193 4.32 14.25 7.70
CA SER A 193 5.03 15.53 7.61
C SER A 193 6.54 15.32 7.62
N ALA A 194 7.05 14.47 8.53
CA ALA A 194 8.45 14.07 8.55
C ALA A 194 8.86 13.40 7.23
N LEU A 195 8.01 12.54 6.67
CA LEU A 195 8.24 11.95 5.35
C LEU A 195 8.33 13.03 4.26
N GLY A 196 7.44 14.01 4.24
CA GLY A 196 7.52 15.16 3.35
C GLY A 196 8.81 15.96 3.48
N ASN A 197 9.27 16.19 4.72
CA ASN A 197 10.52 16.91 5.01
C ASN A 197 11.76 16.15 4.51
N VAL A 198 11.81 14.84 4.74
CA VAL A 198 12.87 13.96 4.24
C VAL A 198 12.94 14.02 2.71
N ILE A 199 11.80 13.90 2.03
CA ILE A 199 11.74 13.95 0.57
C ILE A 199 12.23 15.32 0.07
N ASN A 200 11.77 16.41 0.67
CA ASN A 200 12.19 17.76 0.30
C ASN A 200 13.72 17.95 0.46
N ALA A 201 14.29 17.45 1.56
CA ALA A 201 15.73 17.49 1.80
C ALA A 201 16.51 16.70 0.73
N LEU A 202 16.02 15.51 0.36
CA LEU A 202 16.65 14.64 -0.65
C LEU A 202 16.57 15.22 -2.07
N THR A 203 15.51 15.97 -2.40
CA THR A 203 15.28 16.47 -3.76
C THR A 203 15.89 17.84 -4.02
N THR A 204 15.99 18.68 -2.99
CA THR A 204 16.58 20.02 -3.14
C THR A 204 18.11 19.99 -3.12
N GLY A 205 18.73 18.96 -2.54
CA GLY A 205 20.18 18.77 -2.52
C GLY A 205 20.97 19.83 -1.73
N LYS A 206 20.27 20.76 -1.07
CA LYS A 206 20.87 21.87 -0.30
C LYS A 206 21.16 21.52 1.16
N GLN A 207 20.64 20.40 1.64
CA GLN A 207 20.70 20.03 3.06
C GLN A 207 21.78 18.96 3.28
N ASN A 208 22.78 19.28 4.10
CA ASN A 208 23.82 18.32 4.51
C ASN A 208 23.27 17.19 5.40
N HIS A 209 22.13 17.40 6.06
CA HIS A 209 21.48 16.43 6.92
C HIS A 209 20.04 16.17 6.50
N VAL A 210 19.70 14.89 6.27
CA VAL A 210 18.34 14.44 5.97
C VAL A 210 17.68 13.95 7.26
N PRO A 211 16.51 14.51 7.67
CA PRO A 211 15.93 14.29 8.99
C PRO A 211 15.16 12.96 9.12
N PHE A 212 15.79 11.82 8.77
CA PHE A 212 15.17 10.50 8.89
C PHE A 212 14.77 10.12 10.32
N ARG A 213 15.31 10.81 11.33
CA ARG A 213 15.07 10.50 12.75
C ARG A 213 13.79 11.13 13.31
N ASP A 214 13.15 12.03 12.58
CA ASP A 214 11.99 12.79 13.04
C ASP A 214 10.75 11.92 13.23
N SER A 215 10.66 10.78 12.54
CA SER A 215 9.62 9.77 12.75
C SER A 215 10.13 8.34 12.65
N LYS A 216 9.49 7.41 13.35
CA LYS A 216 9.77 5.96 13.24
C LYS A 216 9.56 5.47 11.81
N LEU A 217 8.56 5.99 11.12
CA LEU A 217 8.27 5.69 9.72
C LEU A 217 9.46 6.05 8.82
N THR A 218 9.95 7.29 8.90
CA THR A 218 11.08 7.75 8.05
C THR A 218 12.37 7.00 8.35
N ARG A 219 12.59 6.61 9.61
CA ARG A 219 13.70 5.71 9.97
C ARG A 219 13.61 4.35 9.28
N ILE A 220 12.44 3.71 9.32
CA ILE A 220 12.24 2.40 8.65
C ILE A 220 12.38 2.52 7.13
N LEU A 221 11.89 3.63 6.55
CA LEU A 221 11.92 3.87 5.11
C LEU A 221 13.23 4.50 4.61
N GLN A 222 14.23 4.68 5.46
CA GLN A 222 15.50 5.32 5.09
C GLN A 222 16.16 4.62 3.89
N ASP A 223 16.16 3.29 3.86
CA ASP A 223 16.69 2.53 2.72
C ASP A 223 15.88 2.76 1.43
N ALA A 224 14.56 2.93 1.54
CA ALA A 224 13.66 3.18 0.42
C ALA A 224 13.77 4.62 -0.14
N LEU A 225 14.15 5.58 0.69
CA LEU A 225 14.18 7.00 0.38
C LEU A 225 15.62 7.47 0.12
N GLY A 226 16.23 6.94 -0.94
CA GLY A 226 17.59 7.33 -1.38
C GLY A 226 18.72 6.40 -0.91
N GLY A 227 18.40 5.37 -0.12
CA GLY A 227 19.36 4.35 0.31
C GLY A 227 19.50 3.16 -0.64
N ASN A 228 19.83 2.00 -0.05
CA ASN A 228 20.02 0.75 -0.77
C ASN A 228 18.69 0.00 -0.99
N SER A 229 17.81 0.56 -1.83
CA SER A 229 16.54 -0.08 -2.15
C SER A 229 16.03 0.33 -3.52
N ARG A 230 15.15 -0.51 -4.08
CA ARG A 230 14.27 -0.14 -5.19
C ARG A 230 12.91 0.19 -4.59
N ALA A 231 12.50 1.44 -4.70
CA ALA A 231 11.24 1.92 -4.17
C ALA A 231 10.25 2.24 -5.29
N ALA A 232 8.98 1.92 -5.05
CA ALA A 232 7.86 2.37 -5.86
C ALA A 232 6.84 3.02 -4.92
N LEU A 233 6.28 4.16 -5.34
CA LEU A 233 5.24 4.87 -4.62
C LEU A 233 3.94 4.80 -5.42
N LEU A 234 2.85 4.40 -4.77
CA LEU A 234 1.51 4.42 -5.35
C LEU A 234 0.74 5.64 -4.82
N CYS A 235 0.50 6.63 -5.69
CA CYS A 235 -0.27 7.81 -5.35
C CYS A 235 -1.77 7.55 -5.54
N CYS A 236 -2.48 7.26 -4.44
CA CYS A 236 -3.93 7.07 -4.47
C CYS A 236 -4.65 8.43 -4.43
N CYS A 237 -5.32 8.79 -5.53
CA CYS A 237 -6.02 10.06 -5.67
C CYS A 237 -7.53 9.84 -5.84
N SER A 238 -8.35 10.75 -5.33
CA SER A 238 -9.79 10.76 -5.57
C SER A 238 -10.12 11.57 -6.83
N PRO A 239 -10.98 11.08 -7.73
CA PRO A 239 -11.44 11.84 -8.89
C PRO A 239 -12.53 12.88 -8.53
N SER A 240 -13.01 12.92 -7.28
CA SER A 240 -14.07 13.85 -6.88
C SER A 240 -13.55 15.29 -6.83
N PRO A 241 -14.28 16.28 -7.38
CA PRO A 241 -13.93 17.70 -7.28
C PRO A 241 -13.76 18.19 -5.83
N SER A 242 -14.55 17.64 -4.90
CA SER A 242 -14.45 17.97 -3.46
C SER A 242 -13.10 17.61 -2.84
N ASN A 243 -12.41 16.62 -3.42
CA ASN A 243 -11.10 16.13 -2.98
C ASN A 243 -9.94 16.65 -3.84
N ALA A 244 -10.20 17.49 -4.85
CA ALA A 244 -9.17 17.99 -5.76
C ALA A 244 -7.95 18.61 -5.05
N PRO A 245 -8.09 19.38 -3.95
CA PRO A 245 -6.93 19.90 -3.22
C PRO A 245 -6.04 18.82 -2.60
N GLU A 246 -6.64 17.73 -2.09
CA GLU A 246 -5.89 16.60 -1.52
C GLU A 246 -5.22 15.79 -2.62
N SER A 247 -5.95 15.49 -3.71
CA SER A 247 -5.39 14.82 -4.89
C SER A 247 -4.20 15.58 -5.48
N LEU A 248 -4.30 16.92 -5.58
CA LEU A 248 -3.18 17.77 -6.04
C LEU A 248 -1.98 17.71 -5.08
N SER A 249 -2.22 17.70 -3.77
CA SER A 249 -1.17 17.54 -2.77
C SER A 249 -0.44 16.21 -2.93
N THR A 250 -1.19 15.11 -3.09
CA THR A 250 -0.66 13.76 -3.33
C THR A 250 0.14 13.67 -4.63
N LEU A 251 -0.34 14.27 -5.73
CA LEU A 251 0.37 14.30 -7.00
C LEU A 251 1.69 15.08 -6.90
N ARG A 252 1.68 16.27 -6.28
CA ARG A 252 2.91 17.05 -6.04
C ARG A 252 3.90 16.30 -5.17
N PHE A 253 3.42 15.58 -4.16
CA PHE A 253 4.25 14.70 -3.34
C PHE A 253 4.88 13.60 -4.20
N GLY A 254 4.10 12.96 -5.08
CA GLY A 254 4.60 11.97 -6.04
C GLY A 254 5.67 12.52 -6.98
N THR A 255 5.43 13.69 -7.58
CA THR A 255 6.39 14.37 -8.48
C THR A 255 7.71 14.64 -7.78
N ARG A 256 7.69 15.14 -6.53
CA ARG A 256 8.92 15.31 -5.75
C ARG A 256 9.60 13.99 -5.45
N THR A 257 8.84 12.99 -4.99
CA THR A 257 9.40 11.66 -4.66
C THR A 257 10.12 11.03 -5.85
N LYS A 258 9.62 11.23 -7.07
CA LYS A 258 10.24 10.74 -8.32
C LYS A 258 11.66 11.28 -8.55
N LEU A 259 12.01 12.43 -7.97
CA LEU A 259 13.33 13.05 -8.11
C LEU A 259 14.39 12.45 -7.17
N ILE A 260 13.98 11.61 -6.19
CA ILE A 260 14.92 10.97 -5.28
C ILE A 260 15.80 9.99 -6.04
N LYS A 261 17.13 10.14 -5.91
CA LYS A 261 18.11 9.24 -6.50
C LYS A 261 18.41 8.10 -5.53
N ALA A 262 18.05 6.86 -5.90
CA ALA A 262 18.41 5.66 -5.16
C ALA A 262 19.68 5.01 -5.73
N SER A 263 20.46 4.33 -4.88
CA SER A 263 21.69 3.63 -5.29
C SER A 263 21.70 2.15 -4.86
N PRO A 264 20.77 1.32 -5.37
CA PRO A 264 20.63 -0.07 -4.95
C PRO A 264 21.85 -0.92 -5.34
N LYS A 265 22.31 -1.74 -4.40
CA LYS A 265 23.42 -2.70 -4.49
C LYS A 265 22.92 -4.05 -3.96
N SER A 266 23.40 -5.15 -4.54
CA SER A 266 23.09 -6.49 -4.03
C SER A 266 23.66 -6.68 -2.63
N ILE A 267 22.93 -7.37 -1.76
CA ILE A 267 23.37 -7.75 -0.41
C ILE A 267 24.04 -9.13 -0.49
N PRO A 268 25.38 -9.25 -0.47
CA PRO A 268 26.04 -10.52 -0.23
C PRO A 268 25.96 -10.87 1.27
N GLU A 269 25.55 -12.08 1.61
CA GLU A 269 25.63 -12.55 2.99
C GLU A 269 27.06 -13.01 3.29
N VAL A 270 27.70 -12.40 4.31
CA VAL A 270 28.91 -12.95 4.91
C VAL A 270 28.45 -14.02 5.90
N VAL A 271 28.80 -15.28 5.63
CA VAL A 271 28.52 -16.39 6.53
C VAL A 271 29.23 -16.13 7.85
N ASP A 272 28.45 -15.94 8.92
CA ASP A 272 28.94 -15.80 10.30
C ASP A 272 29.51 -17.15 10.77
N ASN A 273 30.74 -17.47 10.34
CA ASN A 273 31.47 -18.61 10.85
C ASN A 273 31.93 -18.30 12.28
N ALA A 274 31.43 -19.10 13.23
CA ALA A 274 31.73 -19.00 14.65
C ALA A 274 33.22 -18.77 14.95
N LYS A 275 33.49 -17.65 15.65
CA LYS A 275 34.63 -17.35 16.54
C LYS A 275 36.00 -18.00 16.24
N LYS A 276 36.94 -17.19 15.75
CA LYS A 276 38.34 -17.19 16.21
C LYS A 276 38.74 -15.77 16.62
N PRO A 277 39.35 -15.55 17.80
CA PRO A 277 39.74 -14.21 18.24
C PRO A 277 41.10 -13.85 17.64
N ILE A 278 41.17 -12.88 16.74
CA ILE A 278 42.44 -12.23 16.38
C ILE A 278 42.22 -10.73 16.15
N LEU A 279 42.52 -9.97 17.20
CA LEU A 279 43.33 -8.75 17.25
C LEU A 279 43.22 -7.69 16.13
N GLY A 280 42.52 -6.58 16.45
CA GLY A 280 43.02 -5.21 16.32
C GLY A 280 42.82 -4.46 14.99
N THR A 281 41.87 -3.51 14.96
CA THR A 281 42.00 -2.24 14.20
C THR A 281 41.32 -1.11 14.99
N HIS A 282 42.10 -0.40 15.80
CA HIS A 282 41.66 0.69 16.68
C HIS A 282 42.32 2.03 16.28
N ASP A 283 42.37 2.35 14.99
CA ASP A 283 43.21 3.46 14.47
C ASP A 283 42.46 4.64 13.82
N GLN A 284 41.13 4.64 13.74
CA GLN A 284 40.37 5.75 13.13
C GLN A 284 39.72 6.68 14.17
N ASP A 285 39.26 6.15 15.29
CA ASP A 285 38.62 6.95 16.35
C ASP A 285 39.66 7.73 17.18
N ASP A 286 40.87 7.19 17.32
CA ASP A 286 41.97 7.81 18.09
C ASP A 286 42.56 9.04 17.38
N LEU A 287 42.46 9.11 16.04
CA LEU A 287 42.91 10.26 15.25
C LEU A 287 41.93 11.43 15.34
N ARG A 288 40.62 11.14 15.32
CA ARG A 288 39.54 12.13 15.41
C ARG A 288 39.58 12.86 16.75
N ASP A 289 39.71 12.11 17.84
CA ASP A 289 39.70 12.68 19.20
C ASP A 289 40.99 13.46 19.50
N ARG A 290 42.13 13.09 18.89
CA ARG A 290 43.38 13.86 18.95
C ARG A 290 43.29 15.20 18.21
N ILE A 291 42.61 15.25 17.07
CA ILE A 291 42.43 16.49 16.30
C ILE A 291 41.49 17.45 17.06
N LEU A 292 40.35 16.95 17.55
CA LEU A 292 39.38 17.77 18.29
C LEU A 292 39.94 18.31 19.62
N ASN A 293 40.75 17.53 20.34
CA ASN A 293 41.38 18.00 21.58
C ASN A 293 42.50 19.03 21.32
N LYS A 294 43.21 18.95 20.18
CA LYS A 294 44.17 20.00 19.79
C LYS A 294 43.49 21.31 19.38
N LEU A 295 42.37 21.23 18.67
CA LEU A 295 41.60 22.41 18.24
C LEU A 295 40.95 23.14 19.41
N ARG A 296 40.45 22.41 20.42
CA ARG A 296 39.83 23.00 21.63
C ARG A 296 40.79 23.74 22.55
N LEU A 297 42.10 23.49 22.44
CA LEU A 297 43.11 24.08 23.30
C LEU A 297 43.78 25.33 22.71
N SER A 298 43.44 25.75 21.48
CA SER A 298 44.30 26.68 20.73
C SER A 298 43.65 27.87 20.00
N LEU A 299 42.34 28.11 20.07
CA LEU A 299 41.69 29.15 19.24
C LEU A 299 41.13 30.31 20.07
N LYS A 300 41.42 31.54 19.64
CA LYS A 300 40.83 32.79 20.17
C LYS A 300 39.61 33.17 19.32
N GLU A 301 38.76 34.09 19.81
CA GLU A 301 37.53 34.53 19.12
C GLU A 301 37.77 34.92 17.66
N GLU A 302 38.88 35.59 17.36
CA GLU A 302 39.25 36.02 15.99
C GLU A 302 39.47 34.84 15.01
N ASP A 303 39.84 33.65 15.52
CA ASP A 303 40.01 32.46 14.68
C ASP A 303 38.66 31.76 14.40
N VAL A 304 37.62 32.02 15.20
CA VAL A 304 36.27 31.47 15.01
C VAL A 304 35.57 32.19 13.86
N ASP A 305 35.73 33.51 13.77
CA ASP A 305 35.14 34.33 12.70
C ASP A 305 35.75 33.96 11.34
N LEU A 306 37.07 33.74 11.28
CA LEU A 306 37.75 33.31 10.05
C LEU A 306 37.33 31.88 9.63
N LEU A 307 37.04 31.01 10.60
CA LEU A 307 36.56 29.65 10.36
C LEU A 307 35.12 29.66 9.83
N GLU A 308 34.29 30.58 10.32
CA GLU A 308 32.91 30.77 9.84
C GLU A 308 32.89 31.33 8.41
N GLU A 309 33.79 32.27 8.09
CA GLU A 309 33.96 32.82 6.73
C GLU A 309 34.48 31.76 5.74
N LEU A 310 35.47 30.95 6.14
CA LEU A 310 35.96 29.81 5.35
C LEU A 310 34.89 28.72 5.18
N PHE A 311 34.06 28.46 6.20
CA PHE A 311 32.96 27.49 6.11
C PHE A 311 31.80 27.98 5.24
N LEU A 312 31.58 29.28 5.12
CA LEU A 312 30.66 29.85 4.12
C LEU A 312 31.24 29.73 2.70
N GLN A 313 32.53 30.00 2.53
CA GLN A 313 33.21 29.95 1.23
C GLN A 313 33.35 28.50 0.68
N GLU A 314 33.52 27.53 1.57
CA GLU A 314 33.58 26.09 1.26
C GLU A 314 32.20 25.39 1.35
N GLY A 315 31.11 26.12 1.66
CA GLY A 315 29.73 25.61 1.62
C GLY A 315 29.32 24.66 2.75
N ILE A 316 29.99 24.75 3.91
CA ILE A 316 29.78 23.90 5.09
C ILE A 316 28.66 24.47 6.01
N ILE A 317 28.45 25.79 6.03
CA ILE A 317 27.41 26.50 6.80
C ILE A 317 26.59 27.40 5.84
N PHE A 318 25.27 27.57 6.09
CA PHE A 318 24.34 28.29 5.20
C PHE A 318 23.83 29.60 5.81
N ASP A 319 23.87 30.70 5.04
CA ASP A 319 23.19 31.97 5.32
C ASP A 319 21.70 31.87 4.88
N PRO A 320 20.73 31.95 5.81
CA PRO A 320 19.30 31.91 5.51
C PRO A 320 18.79 32.92 4.47
N ASN A 321 19.55 33.98 4.17
CA ASN A 321 19.09 35.08 3.34
C ASN A 321 19.41 34.96 1.83
N SER A 322 20.09 33.90 1.37
CA SER A 322 20.49 33.77 -0.04
C SER A 322 19.57 32.87 -0.91
N ILE A 323 18.34 32.59 -0.48
CA ILE A 323 17.37 31.79 -1.26
C ILE A 323 16.52 32.71 -2.14
N THR A 324 17.00 33.05 -3.34
CA THR A 324 16.16 33.70 -4.36
C THR A 324 16.14 32.95 -5.70
N ASP A 325 17.09 32.05 -5.98
CA ASP A 325 17.35 31.66 -7.38
C ASP A 325 16.90 30.25 -7.76
N ILE A 326 16.23 29.50 -6.88
CA ILE A 326 15.80 28.10 -7.16
C ILE A 326 14.26 27.92 -7.16
N ASP A 327 13.51 28.91 -6.68
CA ASP A 327 12.05 28.87 -6.76
C ASP A 327 11.52 29.02 -8.20
N SER A 328 12.23 29.73 -9.09
CA SER A 328 11.71 29.99 -10.44
C SER A 328 11.71 28.74 -11.34
N ALA A 329 12.79 27.97 -11.35
CA ALA A 329 12.91 26.81 -12.24
C ALA A 329 11.98 25.64 -11.85
N CYS A 330 11.69 25.49 -10.55
CA CYS A 330 10.72 24.50 -10.07
C CYS A 330 9.26 24.96 -10.22
N GLN A 331 8.99 26.26 -10.22
CA GLN A 331 7.65 26.81 -10.47
C GLN A 331 7.21 26.57 -11.91
N ASP A 332 8.12 26.75 -12.89
CA ASP A 332 7.76 26.67 -14.31
C ASP A 332 7.35 25.25 -14.71
N THR A 333 8.14 24.23 -14.35
CA THR A 333 7.80 22.82 -14.65
C THR A 333 6.54 22.35 -13.94
N ALA A 334 6.34 22.77 -12.68
CA ALA A 334 5.12 22.41 -11.94
C ALA A 334 3.89 23.11 -12.50
N SER A 335 4.03 24.35 -12.99
CA SER A 335 2.94 25.11 -13.60
C SER A 335 2.50 24.49 -14.94
N GLU A 336 3.44 24.03 -15.77
CA GLU A 336 3.12 23.34 -17.03
C GLU A 336 2.37 22.02 -16.79
N GLU A 337 2.85 21.18 -15.87
CA GLU A 337 2.19 19.91 -15.53
C GLU A 337 0.79 20.13 -14.94
N ILE A 338 0.60 21.16 -14.11
CA ILE A 338 -0.71 21.52 -13.56
C ILE A 338 -1.66 21.98 -14.67
N SER A 339 -1.16 22.77 -15.62
CA SER A 339 -1.97 23.24 -16.76
C SER A 339 -2.46 22.08 -17.63
N LEU A 340 -1.56 21.15 -17.95
CA LEU A 340 -1.91 19.93 -18.70
C LEU A 340 -2.93 19.07 -17.96
N LEU A 341 -2.78 18.92 -16.64
CA LEU A 341 -3.73 18.16 -15.83
C LEU A 341 -5.10 18.85 -15.75
N MET A 342 -5.13 20.18 -15.62
CA MET A 342 -6.38 20.94 -15.61
C MET A 342 -7.12 20.81 -16.95
N GLN A 343 -6.40 20.83 -18.07
CA GLN A 343 -6.99 20.62 -19.40
C GLN A 343 -7.60 19.21 -19.52
N ALA A 344 -6.86 18.18 -19.10
CA ALA A 344 -7.37 16.80 -19.12
C ALA A 344 -8.61 16.61 -18.22
N VAL A 345 -8.67 17.31 -17.09
CA VAL A 345 -9.84 17.30 -16.20
C VAL A 345 -11.05 17.94 -16.86
N GLU A 346 -10.88 19.06 -17.57
CA GLU A 346 -11.98 19.73 -18.27
C GLU A 346 -12.49 18.89 -19.45
N GLU A 347 -11.59 18.25 -20.21
CA GLU A 347 -11.97 17.30 -21.27
C GLU A 347 -12.74 16.10 -20.70
N LEU A 348 -12.27 15.53 -19.58
CA LEU A 348 -12.95 14.43 -18.91
C LEU A 348 -14.32 14.86 -18.39
N LYS A 349 -14.46 16.07 -17.85
CA LYS A 349 -15.74 16.62 -17.41
C LYS A 349 -16.72 16.76 -18.56
N GLY A 350 -16.27 17.25 -19.72
CA GLY A 350 -17.09 17.33 -20.94
C GLY A 350 -17.59 15.96 -21.39
N THR A 351 -16.70 14.96 -21.45
CA THR A 351 -17.11 13.59 -21.84
C THR A 351 -18.10 12.95 -20.85
N VAL A 352 -18.00 13.26 -19.55
CA VAL A 352 -18.95 12.80 -18.54
C VAL A 352 -20.32 13.46 -18.72
N GLU A 353 -20.36 14.76 -19.04
CA GLU A 353 -21.61 15.47 -19.33
C GLU A 353 -22.29 14.92 -20.59
N GLU A 354 -21.54 14.69 -21.67
CA GLU A 354 -22.05 14.07 -22.90
C GLU A 354 -22.62 12.66 -22.64
N LEU A 355 -21.88 11.82 -21.91
CA LEU A 355 -22.34 10.47 -21.53
C LEU A 355 -23.56 10.51 -20.61
N ALA A 356 -23.70 11.53 -19.76
CA ALA A 356 -24.86 11.69 -18.90
C ALA A 356 -26.11 12.04 -19.72
N ASP A 357 -25.97 12.95 -20.70
CA ASP A 357 -27.05 13.32 -21.62
C ASP A 357 -27.48 12.15 -22.50
N GLU A 358 -26.51 11.41 -23.05
CA GLU A 358 -26.79 10.22 -23.86
C GLU A 358 -27.47 9.12 -23.03
N ASN A 359 -27.03 8.88 -21.79
CA ASN A 359 -27.71 7.97 -20.87
C ASN A 359 -29.14 8.42 -20.56
N GLN A 360 -29.36 9.72 -20.39
CA GLN A 360 -30.71 10.23 -20.15
C GLN A 360 -31.62 10.03 -21.37
N LYS A 361 -31.08 10.23 -22.57
CA LYS A 361 -31.81 9.96 -23.83
C LYS A 361 -32.16 8.49 -23.98
N LEU A 362 -31.19 7.58 -23.79
CA LEU A 362 -31.41 6.14 -23.85
C LEU A 362 -32.44 5.67 -22.81
N ARG A 363 -32.45 6.26 -21.61
CA ARG A 363 -33.48 5.97 -20.60
C ARG A 363 -34.89 6.36 -21.05
N ARG A 364 -35.04 7.51 -21.73
CA ARG A 364 -36.33 7.93 -22.30
C ARG A 364 -36.78 7.00 -23.43
N GLU A 365 -35.87 6.64 -24.33
CA GLU A 365 -36.16 5.69 -25.42
C GLU A 365 -36.55 4.31 -24.89
N LEU A 366 -35.87 3.82 -23.85
CA LEU A 366 -36.20 2.57 -23.18
C LEU A 366 -37.61 2.59 -22.58
N GLU A 367 -38.01 3.72 -21.97
CA GLU A 367 -39.34 3.86 -21.38
C GLU A 367 -40.44 3.83 -22.44
N VAL A 368 -40.26 4.55 -23.55
CA VAL A 368 -41.18 4.50 -24.69
C VAL A 368 -41.28 3.09 -25.27
N ALA A 369 -40.15 2.39 -25.42
CA ALA A 369 -40.14 1.01 -25.91
C ALA A 369 -40.89 0.05 -24.97
N ARG A 370 -40.79 0.27 -23.64
CA ARG A 370 -41.54 -0.51 -22.64
C ARG A 370 -43.04 -0.25 -22.71
N GLU A 371 -43.47 0.99 -22.89
CA GLU A 371 -44.89 1.33 -23.06
C GLU A 371 -45.46 0.67 -24.32
N ILE A 372 -44.75 0.74 -25.45
CA ILE A 372 -45.15 0.09 -26.70
C ILE A 372 -45.25 -1.43 -26.51
N ALA A 373 -44.26 -2.05 -25.85
CA ALA A 373 -44.28 -3.48 -25.57
C ALA A 373 -45.47 -3.89 -24.67
N ALA A 374 -45.79 -3.08 -23.65
CA ALA A 374 -46.93 -3.32 -22.76
C ALA A 374 -48.27 -3.20 -23.51
N GLN A 375 -48.42 -2.19 -24.37
CA GLN A 375 -49.61 -2.03 -25.22
C GLN A 375 -49.76 -3.19 -26.21
N ALA A 376 -48.68 -3.64 -26.84
CA ALA A 376 -48.69 -4.79 -27.74
C ALA A 376 -49.09 -6.09 -27.02
N GLN A 377 -48.63 -6.31 -25.78
CA GLN A 377 -49.03 -7.45 -24.96
C GLN A 377 -50.53 -7.41 -24.61
N LEU A 378 -51.05 -6.24 -24.24
CA LEU A 378 -52.49 -6.06 -23.96
C LEU A 378 -53.34 -6.31 -25.22
N ALA A 379 -52.92 -5.80 -26.37
CA ALA A 379 -53.60 -6.03 -27.65
C ALA A 379 -53.57 -7.52 -28.05
N ALA A 380 -52.45 -8.21 -27.86
CA ALA A 380 -52.33 -9.64 -28.10
C ALA A 380 -53.25 -10.46 -27.17
N ALA A 381 -53.35 -10.09 -25.89
CA ALA A 381 -54.25 -10.73 -24.94
C ALA A 381 -55.74 -10.53 -25.30
N ALA A 382 -56.12 -9.31 -25.73
CA ALA A 382 -57.48 -9.02 -26.19
C ALA A 382 -57.83 -9.77 -27.48
N GLY A 383 -56.90 -9.86 -28.44
CA GLY A 383 -57.06 -10.64 -29.66
C GLY A 383 -57.22 -12.13 -29.39
N ALA A 384 -56.45 -12.69 -28.45
CA ALA A 384 -56.58 -14.07 -28.02
C ALA A 384 -57.93 -14.36 -27.33
N ALA A 385 -58.45 -13.42 -26.53
CA ALA A 385 -59.77 -13.53 -25.92
C ALA A 385 -60.91 -13.48 -26.95
N ALA A 386 -60.81 -12.59 -27.96
CA ALA A 386 -61.79 -12.50 -29.04
C ALA A 386 -61.79 -13.77 -29.93
N ALA A 387 -60.62 -14.34 -30.20
CA ALA A 387 -60.48 -15.62 -30.92
C ALA A 387 -61.09 -16.81 -30.14
N ARG A 388 -60.92 -16.83 -28.81
CA ARG A 388 -61.58 -17.81 -27.91
C ARG A 388 -63.10 -17.65 -27.88
N SER A 389 -63.62 -16.43 -27.94
CA SER A 389 -65.07 -16.19 -27.96
C SER A 389 -65.71 -16.59 -29.30
N ARG A 390 -65.01 -16.44 -30.44
CA ARG A 390 -65.49 -16.94 -31.74
C ARG A 390 -65.51 -18.46 -31.82
N THR A 391 -64.49 -19.13 -31.28
CA THR A 391 -64.43 -20.60 -31.25
C THR A 391 -65.48 -21.24 -30.32
N LEU A 392 -65.97 -20.52 -29.31
CA LEU A 392 -67.09 -20.95 -28.46
C LEU A 392 -68.47 -20.78 -29.12
N LEU A 393 -68.63 -19.85 -30.06
CA LEU A 393 -69.89 -19.64 -30.79
C LEU A 393 -70.10 -20.66 -31.92
N ASP A 394 -69.03 -21.28 -32.42
CA ASP A 394 -69.10 -22.33 -33.46
C ASP A 394 -69.33 -23.76 -32.89
N PHE A 395 -69.53 -23.89 -31.57
CA PHE A 395 -69.76 -25.17 -30.89
C PHE A 395 -71.05 -25.15 -30.05
N VAL A 396 -72.19 -24.89 -30.69
CA VAL A 396 -73.51 -25.26 -30.13
C VAL A 396 -74.06 -26.45 -30.95
N PRO A 397 -74.00 -27.68 -30.43
CA PRO A 397 -74.64 -28.82 -31.08
C PRO A 397 -76.16 -28.72 -30.89
N ALA A 398 -76.91 -28.66 -31.99
CA ALA A 398 -78.35 -28.88 -31.97
C ALA A 398 -78.64 -30.34 -31.64
N PRO A 399 -79.54 -30.61 -30.68
CA PRO A 399 -80.62 -31.52 -31.04
C PRO A 399 -81.99 -31.15 -30.45
N LEU A 400 -83.00 -31.39 -31.29
CA LEU A 400 -84.30 -31.98 -30.96
C LEU A 400 -85.15 -31.29 -29.89
N LEU A 401 -86.30 -30.74 -30.31
CA LEU A 401 -87.62 -31.25 -29.93
C LEU A 401 -88.73 -30.49 -30.70
N ARG A 402 -89.35 -31.20 -31.65
CA ARG A 402 -90.77 -31.07 -32.04
C ARG A 402 -91.49 -32.29 -31.42
N PRO A 403 -92.83 -32.42 -31.37
CA PRO A 403 -93.92 -31.48 -31.70
C PRO A 403 -95.10 -31.51 -30.67
N PHE A 404 -96.16 -30.74 -30.97
CA PHE A 404 -97.56 -30.79 -30.45
C PHE A 404 -97.76 -30.40 -28.97
N GLY A 405 -98.72 -29.57 -28.58
CA GLY A 405 -99.87 -28.96 -29.25
C GLY A 405 -100.92 -28.63 -28.19
N PHE A 406 -101.72 -27.58 -28.45
CA PHE A 406 -103.02 -27.23 -27.83
C PHE A 406 -103.08 -26.58 -26.42
N VAL A 407 -103.52 -25.31 -26.48
CA VAL A 407 -104.33 -24.45 -25.56
C VAL A 407 -105.73 -25.11 -25.31
N PRO A 408 -106.64 -24.79 -24.35
CA PRO A 408 -106.79 -23.79 -23.24
C PRO A 408 -106.94 -24.49 -21.84
N ASP A 409 -107.21 -23.90 -20.66
CA ASP A 409 -108.04 -22.76 -20.19
C ASP A 409 -107.31 -21.85 -19.19
#